data_AF-A0A077XUA1-F1
#
_entry.id   AF-A0A077XUA1-F1
#
_cell.length_a   1.000
_cell.length_b   1.000
_cell.length_c   1.000
_cell.angle_alpha   90.00
_cell.angle_beta   90.00
_cell.angle_gamma   90.00
#
_symmetry.space_group_name_H-M   'P 1'
#
loop_
_entity.id
_entity.type
_entity.pdbx_description
1 polymer ?
#
loop_
_entity_poly.entity_id
_entity_poly.type
_entity_poly.pdbx_seq_one_letter_code
_entity_poly.pdbx_strand_id
1 'polypeptide(L)'
;MMEFIKNKVTIFFALSILSILIGIFTAIVLYTGASAADKLAAMYIIFGGIPIFLLIVIDRIFVWKFGAKQVNRVQLYIVIIFLVLFVLNWIRLRSQV
;
A
#
# COMPACT_ATOMS: atom_id res chain seq x y z
N MET A 1 19.04 19.39 -3.31
CA MET A 1 18.10 18.50 -4.05
C MET A 1 17.65 17.30 -3.21
N MET A 2 18.56 16.57 -2.56
CA MET A 2 18.24 15.37 -1.75
C MET A 2 17.38 15.65 -0.51
N GLU A 3 17.57 16.80 0.16
CA GLU A 3 16.72 17.20 1.29
C GLU A 3 15.28 17.55 0.89
N PHE A 4 15.08 18.13 -0.29
CA PHE A 4 13.75 18.51 -0.77
C PHE A 4 12.89 17.27 -1.09
N ILE A 5 13.52 16.21 -1.61
CA ILE A 5 12.88 14.91 -1.86
C ILE A 5 12.52 14.23 -0.52
N LYS A 6 13.45 14.20 0.44
CA LYS A 6 13.18 13.68 1.80
C LYS A 6 12.00 14.40 2.48
N ASN A 7 11.81 15.69 2.20
CA ASN A 7 10.73 16.48 2.78
C ASN A 7 9.37 16.34 2.06
N LYS A 8 9.26 15.51 1.02
CA LYS A 8 8.00 15.28 0.27
C LYS A 8 7.57 13.82 0.15
N VAL A 9 8.47 12.88 0.43
CA VAL A 9 8.16 11.45 0.44
C VAL A 9 7.54 11.09 1.78
N THR A 10 6.37 10.45 1.73
CA THR A 10 5.67 9.91 2.90
C THR A 10 5.69 8.39 2.85
N ILE A 11 5.49 7.74 3.99
CA ILE A 11 5.43 6.28 4.09
C ILE A 11 4.35 5.73 3.15
N PHE A 12 3.15 6.34 3.13
CA PHE A 12 2.06 5.87 2.28
C PHE A 12 2.37 6.03 0.80
N PHE A 13 3.05 7.11 0.41
CA PHE A 13 3.47 7.31 -0.97
C PHE A 13 4.50 6.27 -1.41
N ALA A 14 5.51 6.01 -0.58
CA ALA A 14 6.52 4.99 -0.86
C ALA A 14 5.90 3.58 -0.94
N LEU A 15 5.04 3.23 0.01
CA LEU A 15 4.33 1.94 0.02
C LEU A 15 3.39 1.78 -1.18
N SER A 16 2.72 2.85 -1.60
CA SER A 16 1.81 2.80 -2.75
C SER A 16 2.58 2.59 -4.05
N ILE A 17 3.73 3.26 -4.24
CA ILE A 17 4.59 3.03 -5.41
C ILE A 17 5.10 1.59 -5.42
N LEU A 18 5.61 1.09 -4.28
CA LEU A 18 6.05 -0.30 -4.16
C LEU A 18 4.91 -1.28 -4.47
N SER A 19 3.71 -1.01 -3.98
CA SER A 19 2.52 -1.84 -4.23
C SER A 19 2.13 -1.84 -5.70
N ILE A 20 2.20 -0.70 -6.39
CA ILE A 20 1.94 -0.62 -7.84
C ILE A 20 2.98 -1.42 -8.62
N LEU A 21 4.27 -1.30 -8.29
CA LEU A 21 5.33 -2.03 -8.98
C LEU A 21 5.17 -3.55 -8.83
N ILE A 22 4.95 -4.01 -7.60
CA ILE A 22 4.73 -5.44 -7.31
C ILE A 22 3.43 -5.90 -7.99
N GLY A 23 2.35 -5.14 -7.86
CA GLY A 23 1.05 -5.47 -8.44
C GLY A 23 1.10 -5.61 -9.95
N ILE A 24 1.76 -4.68 -10.66
CA ILE A 24 1.94 -4.77 -12.12
C ILE A 24 2.76 -6.00 -12.49
N PHE A 25 3.89 -6.24 -11.80
CA PHE A 25 4.73 -7.41 -12.08
C PHE A 25 3.95 -8.72 -11.89
N THR A 26 3.24 -8.87 -10.77
CA THR A 26 2.41 -10.04 -10.49
C THR A 26 1.27 -10.18 -11.48
N ALA A 27 0.61 -9.08 -11.87
CA ALA A 27 -0.46 -9.12 -12.86
C ALA A 27 0.05 -9.59 -14.23
N ILE A 28 1.23 -9.16 -14.68
CA ILE A 28 1.84 -9.62 -15.94
C ILE A 28 2.08 -11.13 -15.89
N VAL A 29 2.69 -11.62 -14.81
CA VAL A 29 3.01 -13.04 -14.63
C VAL A 29 1.73 -13.90 -14.61
N LEU A 30 0.68 -13.43 -13.95
CA LEU A 30 -0.59 -14.16 -13.86
C LEU A 30 -1.38 -14.09 -15.18
N TYR A 31 -1.32 -12.98 -15.90
CA TYR A 31 -2.03 -12.82 -17.17
C TYR A 31 -1.47 -13.73 -18.27
N THR A 32 -0.17 -14.02 -18.24
CA THR A 32 0.48 -15.00 -19.12
C THR A 32 0.30 -16.44 -18.65
N GLY A 33 -0.35 -16.66 -17.51
CA GLY A 33 -0.70 -17.98 -16.98
C GLY A 33 -1.69 -18.75 -17.86
N ALA A 34 -1.63 -20.08 -17.77
CA ALA A 34 -2.45 -20.98 -18.57
C ALA A 34 -3.90 -21.13 -18.06
N SER A 35 -4.15 -20.82 -16.79
CA SER A 35 -5.48 -21.00 -16.17
C SER A 35 -6.37 -19.77 -16.33
N ALA A 36 -7.68 -20.00 -16.45
CA ALA A 36 -8.69 -18.94 -16.37
C ALA A 36 -8.66 -18.24 -14.99
N ALA A 37 -8.32 -18.97 -13.93
CA ALA A 37 -8.20 -18.42 -12.58
C ALA A 37 -7.04 -17.41 -12.49
N ASP A 38 -5.91 -17.69 -13.14
CA ASP A 38 -4.74 -16.79 -13.14
C ASP A 38 -5.07 -15.46 -13.82
N LYS A 39 -5.75 -15.52 -14.96
CA LYS A 39 -6.19 -14.33 -15.70
C LYS A 39 -7.20 -13.49 -14.91
N LEU A 40 -8.13 -14.15 -14.21
CA LEU A 40 -9.08 -13.48 -13.32
C LEU A 40 -8.36 -12.81 -12.13
N ALA A 41 -7.40 -13.50 -11.52
CA ALA A 41 -6.58 -12.94 -10.44
C ALA A 41 -5.78 -11.72 -10.90
N ALA A 42 -5.20 -11.76 -12.11
CA ALA A 42 -4.54 -10.62 -12.72
C ALA A 42 -5.48 -9.41 -12.88
N MET A 43 -6.72 -9.64 -13.33
CA MET A 43 -7.74 -8.58 -13.40
C MET A 43 -8.02 -7.98 -12.01
N TYR A 44 -8.22 -8.80 -10.98
CA TYR A 44 -8.45 -8.30 -9.63
C TYR A 44 -7.28 -7.47 -9.09
N ILE A 45 -6.04 -7.86 -9.37
CA ILE A 45 -4.86 -7.07 -8.97
C ILE A 45 -4.86 -5.70 -9.67
N ILE A 46 -5.21 -5.66 -10.96
CA ILE A 46 -5.31 -4.40 -11.72
C ILE A 46 -6.41 -3.50 -11.14
N PHE A 47 -7.59 -4.05 -10.86
CA PHE A 47 -8.69 -3.31 -10.21
C PHE A 47 -8.31 -2.87 -8.77
N GLY A 48 -7.50 -3.67 -8.07
CA GLY A 48 -6.89 -3.30 -6.79
C GLY A 48 -5.97 -2.08 -6.87
N GLY A 49 -5.52 -1.69 -8.06
CA GLY A 49 -4.82 -0.42 -8.30
C GLY A 49 -5.67 0.82 -8.03
N ILE A 50 -7.00 0.74 -8.19
CA ILE A 50 -7.92 1.87 -7.98
C ILE A 50 -7.87 2.37 -6.52
N PRO A 51 -8.08 1.54 -5.49
CA PRO A 51 -7.98 2.00 -4.11
C PRO A 51 -6.58 2.49 -3.74
N ILE A 52 -5.51 1.91 -4.32
CA ILE A 52 -4.13 2.39 -4.11
C ILE A 52 -3.97 3.79 -4.69
N PHE A 53 -4.50 4.05 -5.89
CA PHE A 53 -4.46 5.37 -6.50
C PHE A 53 -5.20 6.42 -5.68
N LEU A 54 -6.39 6.08 -5.15
CA LEU A 54 -7.12 6.96 -4.23
C LEU A 54 -6.30 7.28 -2.97
N LEU A 55 -5.60 6.29 -2.41
CA LEU A 55 -4.74 6.48 -1.25
C LEU A 55 -3.61 7.48 -1.55
N ILE A 56 -2.97 7.38 -2.71
CA ILE A 56 -1.95 8.36 -3.16
C ILE A 56 -2.54 9.76 -3.24
N VAL A 57 -3.71 9.93 -3.88
CA VAL A 57 -4.34 11.24 -4.04
C VAL A 57 -4.65 11.88 -2.67
N ILE A 58 -5.23 11.12 -1.76
CA ILE A 58 -5.55 11.57 -0.40
C ILE A 58 -4.27 11.95 0.36
N ASP A 59 -3.24 11.12 0.29
CA ASP A 59 -1.94 11.40 0.90
C ASP A 59 -1.35 12.72 0.39
N ARG A 60 -1.36 12.96 -0.94
CA ARG A 60 -0.85 14.20 -1.52
C ARG A 60 -1.66 15.43 -1.07
N ILE A 61 -2.98 15.32 -0.97
CA ILE A 61 -3.85 16.38 -0.43
C ILE A 61 -3.47 16.71 1.02
N PHE A 62 -3.25 15.69 1.87
CA PHE A 62 -2.84 15.92 3.25
C PHE A 62 -1.44 16.50 3.37
N VAL A 63 -0.49 16.05 2.55
CA VAL A 63 0.88 16.61 2.52
C VAL A 63 0.85 18.08 2.11
N TRP A 64 0.02 18.46 1.14
CA TRP A 64 -0.15 19.86 0.75
C TRP A 64 -0.78 20.71 1.85
N LYS A 65 -1.75 20.16 2.60
CA LYS A 65 -2.46 20.91 3.65
C LYS A 65 -1.70 21.01 4.98
N PHE A 66 -1.01 19.95 5.40
CA PHE A 66 -0.42 19.82 6.75
C PHE A 66 1.11 19.69 6.75
N GLY A 67 1.72 19.54 5.58
CA GLY A 67 3.15 19.33 5.42
C GLY A 67 3.58 17.87 5.65
N ALA A 68 4.60 17.43 4.91
CA ALA A 68 5.00 16.02 4.90
C ALA A 68 5.46 15.49 6.27
N LYS A 69 6.13 16.31 7.09
CA LYS A 69 6.66 15.86 8.40
C LYS A 69 5.56 15.45 9.36
N GLN A 70 4.46 16.21 9.42
CA GLN A 70 3.33 15.89 10.31
C GLN A 70 2.55 14.69 9.77
N VAL A 71 2.25 14.68 8.47
CA VAL A 71 1.52 13.58 7.81
C VAL A 71 2.29 12.27 7.96
N ASN A 72 3.60 12.27 7.74
CA ASN A 72 4.44 11.08 7.85
C ASN A 72 4.47 10.52 9.28
N ARG A 73 4.43 11.39 10.31
CA ARG A 73 4.34 10.97 11.71
C ARG A 73 3.01 10.26 11.99
N VAL A 74 1.89 10.81 11.51
CA VAL A 74 0.57 10.18 11.66
C VAL A 74 0.52 8.84 10.92
N GLN A 75 1.02 8.78 9.69
CA GLN A 75 1.08 7.56 8.91
C GLN A 75 1.90 6.46 9.59
N LEU A 76 3.01 6.83 10.24
CA LEU A 76 3.81 5.89 11.01
C LEU A 76 3.01 5.27 12.16
N TYR A 77 2.21 6.06 12.89
CA TYR A 77 1.31 5.53 13.92
C TYR A 77 0.26 4.60 13.33
N ILE A 78 -0.34 4.95 12.18
CA ILE A 78 -1.32 4.09 11.50
C ILE A 78 -0.67 2.74 11.15
N VAL A 79 0.52 2.73 10.55
CA VAL A 79 1.24 1.49 10.20
C VAL A 79 1.53 0.65 11.43
N ILE A 80 1.99 1.26 12.53
CA ILE A 80 2.25 0.53 13.78
C ILE A 80 0.96 -0.09 14.33
N ILE A 81 -0.15 0.65 14.36
CA ILE A 81 -1.44 0.12 14.84
C ILE A 81 -1.88 -1.06 13.99
N PHE A 82 -1.78 -0.96 12.66
CA PHE A 82 -2.10 -2.07 11.77
C PHE A 82 -1.23 -3.30 12.01
N LEU A 83 0.08 -3.13 12.21
CA LEU A 83 1.00 -4.23 12.53
C LEU A 83 0.64 -4.89 13.88
N VAL A 84 0.34 -4.09 14.91
CA VAL A 84 -0.08 -4.62 16.21
C VAL A 84 -1.39 -5.40 16.09
N LEU A 85 -2.40 -4.84 15.42
CA LEU A 85 -3.67 -5.52 15.20
C LEU A 85 -3.50 -6.82 14.40
N PHE A 86 -2.61 -6.83 13.40
CA PHE A 86 -2.30 -8.02 12.62
C PHE A 86 -1.71 -9.12 13.51
N VAL A 87 -0.73 -8.79 14.36
CA VAL A 87 -0.12 -9.74 15.31
C VAL A 87 -1.15 -10.26 16.33
N LEU A 88 -1.96 -9.37 16.91
CA LEU A 88 -3.01 -9.76 17.86
C LEU A 88 -4.05 -10.69 17.20
N ASN A 89 -4.48 -10.38 15.98
CA ASN A 89 -5.40 -11.23 15.23
C ASN A 89 -4.76 -12.60 14.92
N TRP A 90 -3.48 -12.62 14.57
CA TRP A 90 -2.74 -13.86 14.36
C TRP A 90 -2.70 -14.74 15.61
N ILE A 91 -2.41 -14.16 16.78
CA ILE A 91 -2.45 -14.86 18.07
C ILE A 91 -3.87 -15.38 18.34
N ARG A 92 -4.89 -14.54 18.12
CA ARG A 92 -6.31 -14.95 18.29
C ARG A 92 -6.65 -16.16 17.45
N LEU A 93 -6.28 -16.15 16.17
CA LEU A 93 -6.52 -17.26 15.24
C LEU A 93 -5.81 -18.54 15.70
N ARG A 94 -4.58 -18.44 16.23
CA ARG A 94 -3.83 -19.59 16.75
C ARG A 94 -4.37 -20.13 18.06
N SER A 95 -5.08 -19.32 18.85
CA SER A 95 -5.74 -19.75 20.09
C SER A 95 -7.10 -20.43 19.86
N GLN A 96 -7.65 -20.34 18.64
CA GLN A 96 -8.92 -20.94 18.25
C GLN A 96 -8.76 -22.31 17.57
N VAL A 97 -7.52 -22.71 17.28
CA VAL A 97 -7.12 -24.02 16.74
C VAL A 97 -6.55 -24.85 17.88
#